data_AF-A0A7T8KF68-F1
#
_entry.id   AF-A0A7T8KF68-F1
#
_cell.length_a   1.000
_cell.length_b   1.000
_cell.length_c   1.000
_cell.angle_alpha   90.00
_cell.angle_beta   90.00
_cell.angle_gamma   90.00
#
_symmetry.space_group_name_H-M   'P 1'
#
loop_
_entity.id
_entity.type
_entity.pdbx_description
1 polymer ?
#
loop_
_entity_poly.entity_id
_entity_poly.type
_entity_poly.pdbx_seq_one_letter_code
_entity_poly.pdbx_strand_id
1 'polypeptide(L)'
;SRICSLHFLHSDFVTASEDPTRNIGRTLQKRYGLILACFLYFLLIELLLISRRLKDGVIPSKWPNLPTYLSSKRQLPRPTQAATTSKRSVLINERQEALRKELSMKESVKTAQELYHKLTSETLPSGFTLLQLPKVSLVKMVSTENGMDISLSLEVDEDLSFQMYHRHSLLEKSLVSHCMTSIKKIRSITEALNIAAYLGSRDQLPDKEMFEDIRARLERYINSAELEEVHYSKLSFIFEQMNLLFKPRSGRRYSPGLLSSCLMWQNINSGLYEQLHSSNAMSLPSPRYLRSIACSVTVEAGLSSSTIRYLQSRIQDLCTREKNVTLIIDEVYSAQRIEFVRGKFLGNENNQATKTVLTFMIKSAGGKYMDVVALVPVVKLTAELLFNQYTRIMKTLWEIDFTVVALSVDNHTVNRRFYTQFLCEDNLQTWIPHPHDSSKRVHLLIDSVHNFKNIYNCFQRKDYLECPNIFFPDSPPLRPNFAHIREVHKIESTFKVRLAHKLSLKVLNPTSIEKTNVKLADATFHESTIGALKFYSKDKPAFLETAEFAEFVRNYWNVVNIKTPQ
;
A
#
# COMPACT_ATOMS: atom_id res chain seq x y z
N SER A 1 -18.01 43.06 -49.68
CA SER A 1 -18.78 41.84 -50.03
C SER A 1 -17.85 40.64 -49.96
N ARG A 2 -18.19 39.59 -49.21
CA ARG A 2 -17.36 38.37 -49.13
C ARG A 2 -17.64 37.50 -50.35
N ILE A 3 -16.61 37.21 -51.15
CA ILE A 3 -16.70 36.24 -52.23
C ILE A 3 -16.98 34.86 -51.61
N CYS A 4 -18.04 34.22 -52.06
CA CYS A 4 -18.45 32.87 -51.66
C CYS A 4 -18.73 31.99 -52.90
N SER A 5 -19.01 30.71 -52.68
CA SER A 5 -19.26 29.72 -53.75
C SER A 5 -20.36 30.10 -54.75
N LEU A 6 -21.32 30.95 -54.36
CA LEU A 6 -22.39 31.45 -55.24
C LEU A 6 -21.88 32.34 -56.38
N HIS A 7 -20.64 32.84 -56.29
CA HIS A 7 -20.05 33.69 -57.31
C HIS A 7 -19.40 32.92 -58.46
N PHE A 8 -19.47 31.59 -58.45
CA PHE A 8 -18.83 30.70 -59.41
C PHE A 8 -19.85 29.78 -60.08
N LEU A 9 -19.55 29.30 -61.29
CA LEU A 9 -20.38 28.32 -61.99
C LEU A 9 -20.14 26.92 -61.43
N HIS A 10 -21.11 26.02 -61.60
CA HIS A 10 -20.96 24.65 -61.10
C HIS A 10 -19.79 23.91 -61.78
N SER A 11 -19.51 24.23 -63.05
CA SER A 11 -18.38 23.72 -63.84
C SER A 11 -17.00 24.17 -63.36
N ASP A 12 -16.96 25.21 -62.52
CA ASP A 12 -15.72 25.77 -61.99
C ASP A 12 -15.22 24.97 -60.78
N PHE A 13 -16.05 24.06 -60.26
CA PHE A 13 -15.69 23.21 -59.13
C PHE A 13 -15.22 21.83 -59.59
N VAL A 14 -14.21 21.30 -58.89
CA VAL A 14 -13.73 19.93 -58.96
C VAL A 14 -13.97 19.24 -57.62
N THR A 15 -14.26 17.94 -57.69
CA THR A 15 -14.50 17.08 -56.52
C THR A 15 -13.26 16.27 -56.12
N ALA A 16 -12.24 16.23 -56.96
CA ALA A 16 -10.93 15.63 -56.71
C ALA A 16 -9.82 16.59 -57.16
N SER A 17 -8.71 16.63 -56.41
CA SER A 17 -7.53 17.43 -56.78
C SER A 17 -6.83 16.80 -57.99
N GLU A 18 -6.58 17.58 -59.04
CA GLU A 18 -5.79 17.17 -60.21
C GLU A 18 -4.27 17.23 -59.94
N ASP A 19 -3.84 17.84 -58.83
CA ASP A 19 -2.45 17.82 -58.36
C ASP A 19 -2.15 16.50 -57.60
N PRO A 20 -1.30 15.61 -58.15
CA PRO A 20 -1.03 14.28 -57.60
C PRO A 20 -0.25 14.32 -56.28
N THR A 21 0.34 15.46 -55.90
CA THR A 21 1.16 15.58 -54.68
C THR A 21 0.36 15.99 -53.44
N ARG A 22 -0.83 16.58 -53.62
CA ARG A 22 -1.64 17.15 -52.53
C ARG A 22 -2.67 16.21 -51.90
N ASN A 23 -2.95 15.06 -52.52
CA ASN A 23 -3.84 14.04 -51.94
C ASN A 23 -3.12 13.09 -50.95
N ILE A 24 -1.84 13.31 -50.65
CA ILE A 24 -1.01 12.44 -49.79
C ILE A 24 -0.99 12.95 -48.31
N GLY A 25 -1.64 14.08 -48.02
CA GLY A 25 -1.70 14.66 -46.67
C GLY A 25 -2.72 14.00 -45.74
N ARG A 26 -2.23 13.16 -44.80
CA ARG A 26 -2.96 12.61 -43.64
C ARG A 26 -3.34 13.70 -42.61
N THR A 27 -4.26 14.60 -42.95
CA THR A 27 -4.66 15.67 -42.00
C THR A 27 -6.18 15.88 -41.93
N LEU A 28 -6.97 14.80 -41.99
CA LEU A 28 -8.42 14.87 -41.74
C LEU A 28 -9.03 13.60 -41.12
N GLN A 29 -8.22 12.66 -40.61
CA GLN A 29 -8.71 11.44 -39.94
C GLN A 29 -8.71 11.50 -38.40
N LYS A 30 -8.36 12.63 -37.78
CA LYS A 30 -8.21 12.77 -36.31
C LYS A 30 -9.23 13.68 -35.63
N ARG A 31 -10.42 13.87 -36.23
CA ARG A 31 -11.52 14.63 -35.59
C ARG A 31 -12.86 13.90 -35.45
N TYR A 32 -12.92 12.61 -35.77
CA TYR A 32 -14.11 11.75 -35.57
C TYR A 32 -13.74 10.42 -34.91
N GLY A 33 -12.86 10.49 -33.90
CA GLY A 33 -12.48 9.37 -33.05
C GLY A 33 -12.83 9.62 -31.59
N LEU A 34 -13.99 10.21 -31.33
CA LEU A 34 -14.62 10.27 -30.01
C LEU A 34 -16.11 10.51 -30.25
N ILE A 35 -16.95 9.74 -29.55
CA ILE A 35 -18.42 9.64 -29.69
C ILE A 35 -18.85 8.55 -30.71
N LEU A 36 -18.68 7.29 -30.32
CA LEU A 36 -19.58 6.22 -30.77
C LEU A 36 -19.94 5.33 -29.57
N ALA A 37 -20.69 5.93 -28.65
CA ALA A 37 -21.52 5.22 -27.69
C ALA A 37 -22.83 6.00 -27.63
N CYS A 38 -23.80 5.60 -28.47
CA CYS A 38 -25.25 5.74 -28.27
C CYS A 38 -26.00 5.54 -29.60
N PHE A 39 -26.84 4.51 -29.60
CA PHE A 39 -28.11 4.39 -30.31
C PHE A 39 -28.14 4.27 -31.85
N LEU A 40 -28.54 3.07 -32.27
CA LEU A 40 -29.67 2.77 -33.17
C LEU A 40 -30.45 3.98 -33.71
N TYR A 41 -30.89 3.82 -34.96
CA TYR A 41 -31.72 4.72 -35.80
C TYR A 41 -30.93 5.78 -36.58
N PHE A 42 -30.56 5.46 -37.83
CA PHE A 42 -31.03 6.20 -39.02
C PHE A 42 -30.42 5.58 -40.29
N LEU A 43 -31.08 4.53 -40.77
CA LEU A 43 -31.02 4.11 -42.16
C LEU A 43 -31.86 5.10 -42.97
N LEU A 44 -31.33 6.28 -43.27
CA LEU A 44 -31.80 7.17 -44.34
C LEU A 44 -30.83 8.34 -44.48
N ILE A 45 -30.31 8.55 -45.70
CA ILE A 45 -29.51 9.70 -46.17
C ILE A 45 -27.99 9.57 -45.93
N GLU A 46 -27.34 8.68 -46.68
CA GLU A 46 -25.96 8.93 -47.15
C GLU A 46 -25.98 10.02 -48.23
N LEU A 47 -26.14 11.28 -47.82
CA LEU A 47 -25.66 12.41 -48.61
C LEU A 47 -24.18 12.59 -48.27
N LEU A 48 -23.33 11.90 -49.03
CA LEU A 48 -21.90 12.18 -49.15
C LEU A 48 -21.68 13.70 -49.28
N LEU A 49 -21.21 14.34 -48.21
CA LEU A 49 -20.67 15.70 -48.23
C LEU A 49 -19.34 15.68 -49.03
N ILE A 50 -19.44 15.68 -50.36
CA ILE A 50 -18.29 15.74 -51.26
C ILE A 50 -17.75 17.19 -51.22
N SER A 51 -16.56 17.37 -50.66
CA SER A 51 -15.84 18.65 -50.65
C SER A 51 -15.59 19.12 -52.10
N ARG A 52 -16.33 20.13 -52.56
CA ARG A 52 -16.11 20.80 -53.86
C ARG A 52 -15.05 21.91 -53.72
N ARG A 53 -14.08 21.97 -54.64
CA ARG A 53 -12.99 22.98 -54.69
C ARG A 53 -13.00 23.70 -56.03
N LEU A 54 -12.51 24.93 -56.11
CA LEU A 54 -12.41 25.64 -57.40
C LEU A 54 -11.21 25.16 -58.23
N LYS A 55 -11.35 25.17 -59.56
CA LYS A 55 -10.22 24.95 -60.49
C LYS A 55 -9.21 26.09 -60.39
N ASP A 56 -7.95 25.79 -60.69
CA ASP A 56 -6.89 26.78 -60.63
C ASP A 56 -7.09 27.88 -61.69
N GLY A 57 -6.93 29.14 -61.30
CA GLY A 57 -7.13 30.30 -62.19
C GLY A 57 -8.59 30.72 -62.45
N VAL A 58 -9.57 30.13 -61.77
CA VAL A 58 -10.99 30.56 -61.88
C VAL A 58 -11.22 31.91 -61.17
N ILE A 59 -11.91 32.82 -61.84
CA ILE A 59 -12.29 34.14 -61.34
C ILE A 59 -13.83 34.18 -61.15
N PRO A 60 -14.37 34.78 -60.06
CA PRO A 60 -15.80 34.81 -59.82
C PRO A 60 -16.57 35.55 -60.92
N SER A 61 -17.56 34.88 -61.49
CA SER A 61 -18.29 35.31 -62.69
C SER A 61 -19.79 35.56 -62.47
N LYS A 62 -20.35 35.15 -61.31
CA LYS A 62 -21.75 35.41 -60.94
C LYS A 62 -21.85 36.43 -59.81
N TRP A 63 -22.56 37.53 -60.06
CA TRP A 63 -22.81 38.57 -59.07
C TRP A 63 -24.31 38.90 -59.06
N PRO A 64 -25.08 38.39 -58.07
CA PRO A 64 -26.55 38.38 -58.15
C PRO A 64 -27.26 39.75 -58.13
N ASN A 65 -26.52 40.87 -58.05
CA ASN A 65 -27.07 42.23 -58.01
C ASN A 65 -26.37 43.21 -58.99
N LEU A 66 -25.72 42.73 -60.06
CA LEU A 66 -25.05 43.61 -61.03
C LEU A 66 -25.94 43.92 -62.24
N PRO A 67 -26.11 45.19 -62.64
CA PRO A 67 -26.82 45.56 -63.87
C PRO A 67 -26.17 44.92 -65.12
N THR A 68 -26.99 44.40 -66.04
CA THR A 68 -26.58 43.64 -67.23
C THR A 68 -25.64 44.36 -68.20
N TYR A 69 -25.46 45.68 -68.08
CA TYR A 69 -24.52 46.45 -68.90
C TYR A 69 -23.08 46.47 -68.37
N LEU A 70 -22.83 46.01 -67.13
CA LEU A 70 -21.50 45.94 -66.51
C LEU A 70 -20.84 44.54 -66.63
N SER A 71 -21.51 43.57 -67.24
CA SER A 71 -20.94 42.25 -67.55
C SER A 71 -20.33 42.24 -68.95
N SER A 72 -19.06 42.62 -69.09
CA SER A 72 -18.34 42.52 -70.37
C SER A 72 -17.94 41.06 -70.67
N LYS A 73 -18.06 40.67 -71.95
CA LYS A 73 -17.58 39.38 -72.49
C LYS A 73 -16.13 39.08 -72.10
N ARG A 74 -15.88 37.81 -71.80
CA ARG A 74 -14.57 37.16 -71.57
C ARG A 74 -13.50 37.72 -72.52
N GLN A 75 -12.57 38.53 -72.02
CA GLN A 75 -11.35 38.84 -72.74
C GLN A 75 -10.39 37.65 -72.57
N LEU A 76 -9.84 37.17 -73.68
CA LEU A 76 -8.73 36.21 -73.67
C LEU A 76 -7.56 36.85 -72.89
N PRO A 77 -6.85 36.09 -72.04
CA PRO A 77 -5.67 36.59 -71.35
C PRO A 77 -4.69 37.17 -72.37
N ARG A 78 -4.38 38.47 -72.26
CA ARG A 78 -3.23 39.06 -72.95
C ARG A 78 -1.98 38.37 -72.39
N PRO A 79 -1.08 37.84 -73.23
CA PRO A 79 0.21 37.37 -72.75
C PRO A 79 1.04 38.59 -72.39
N THR A 80 0.97 39.07 -71.15
CA THR A 80 1.96 40.01 -70.63
C THR A 80 3.26 39.25 -70.40
N GLN A 81 4.00 39.07 -71.49
CA GLN A 81 5.45 38.98 -71.49
C GLN A 81 6.02 40.34 -71.02
N ALA A 82 5.89 40.65 -69.73
CA ALA A 82 6.81 41.57 -69.08
C ALA A 82 7.99 40.74 -68.57
N ALA A 83 8.87 40.39 -69.52
CA ALA A 83 10.13 39.74 -69.25
C ALA A 83 11.09 40.76 -68.60
N THR A 84 11.29 40.67 -67.29
CA THR A 84 12.54 41.13 -66.63
C THR A 84 12.66 40.64 -65.18
N THR A 85 11.57 40.46 -64.43
CA THR A 85 11.64 40.00 -63.02
C THR A 85 11.59 38.49 -62.88
N SER A 86 10.72 37.81 -63.63
CA SER A 86 10.54 36.35 -63.57
C SER A 86 11.72 35.56 -64.13
N LYS A 87 12.31 36.00 -65.25
CA LYS A 87 13.54 35.39 -65.78
C LYS A 87 14.72 35.57 -64.84
N ARG A 88 14.84 36.73 -64.17
CA ARG A 88 15.88 36.98 -63.16
C ARG A 88 15.67 36.12 -61.92
N SER A 89 14.45 35.96 -61.43
CA SER A 89 14.17 35.07 -60.29
C SER A 89 14.38 33.59 -60.64
N VAL A 90 14.05 33.16 -61.86
CA VAL A 90 14.34 31.79 -62.34
C VAL A 90 15.85 31.57 -62.43
N LEU A 91 16.61 32.48 -63.04
CA LEU A 91 18.08 32.39 -63.09
C LEU A 91 18.73 32.45 -61.71
N ILE A 92 18.22 33.27 -60.78
CA ILE A 92 18.70 33.32 -59.39
C ILE A 92 18.38 31.99 -58.68
N ASN A 93 17.18 31.45 -58.85
CA ASN A 93 16.80 30.16 -58.26
C ASN A 93 17.60 29.01 -58.87
N GLU A 94 17.82 28.97 -60.18
CA GLU A 94 18.65 27.98 -60.86
C GLU A 94 20.12 28.07 -60.40
N ARG A 95 20.66 29.30 -60.27
CA ARG A 95 22.00 29.52 -59.71
C ARG A 95 22.08 29.08 -58.25
N GLN A 96 21.06 29.37 -57.44
CA GLN A 96 20.98 28.93 -56.04
C GLN A 96 20.80 27.41 -55.93
N GLU A 97 20.04 26.78 -56.83
CA GLU A 97 19.89 25.32 -56.88
C GLU A 97 21.18 24.63 -57.34
N ALA A 98 21.88 25.21 -58.32
CA ALA A 98 23.19 24.72 -58.75
C ALA A 98 24.21 24.81 -57.61
N LEU A 99 24.28 25.97 -56.93
CA LEU A 99 25.11 26.17 -55.73
C LEU A 99 24.73 25.20 -54.60
N ARG A 100 23.43 25.00 -54.34
CA ARG A 100 22.93 24.06 -53.33
C ARG A 100 23.28 22.62 -53.67
N LYS A 101 23.19 22.21 -54.94
CA LYS A 101 23.59 20.87 -55.39
C LYS A 101 25.10 20.66 -55.23
N GLU A 102 25.90 21.67 -55.55
CA GLU A 102 27.36 21.61 -55.40
C GLU A 102 27.76 21.52 -53.91
N LEU A 103 27.15 22.35 -53.05
CA LEU A 103 27.32 22.29 -51.58
C LEU A 103 26.84 20.96 -51.00
N SER A 104 25.66 20.48 -51.40
CA SER A 104 25.09 19.20 -50.96
C SER A 104 26.00 18.01 -51.29
N MET A 105 26.63 18.01 -52.48
CA MET A 105 27.61 16.99 -52.85
C MET A 105 28.88 17.06 -52.01
N LYS A 106 29.40 18.27 -51.73
CA LYS A 106 30.59 18.49 -50.89
C LYS A 106 30.33 18.11 -49.41
N GLU A 107 29.16 18.44 -48.89
CA GLU A 107 28.76 18.22 -47.49
C GLU A 107 28.29 16.79 -47.19
N SER A 108 27.90 16.01 -48.21
CA SER A 108 27.43 14.64 -48.02
C SER A 108 28.51 13.73 -47.42
N VAL A 109 28.11 12.80 -46.56
CA VAL A 109 29.02 11.90 -45.87
C VAL A 109 28.55 10.45 -46.02
N LYS A 110 29.44 9.55 -46.39
CA LYS A 110 29.14 8.12 -46.61
C LYS A 110 29.69 7.20 -45.53
N THR A 111 30.76 7.60 -44.85
CA THR A 111 31.38 6.81 -43.76
C THR A 111 31.71 7.69 -42.56
N ALA A 112 31.78 7.10 -41.37
CA ALA A 112 32.19 7.82 -40.16
C ALA A 112 33.61 8.40 -40.30
N GLN A 113 34.51 7.71 -40.99
CA GLN A 113 35.87 8.20 -41.22
C GLN A 113 35.90 9.42 -42.16
N GLU A 114 35.04 9.45 -43.17
CA GLU A 114 34.84 10.62 -44.03
C GLU A 114 34.26 11.80 -43.22
N LEU A 115 33.35 11.52 -42.27
CA LEU A 115 32.82 12.53 -41.34
C LEU A 115 33.94 13.17 -40.52
N TYR A 116 34.81 12.34 -39.94
CA TYR A 116 35.93 12.81 -39.10
C TYR A 116 36.88 13.70 -39.89
N HIS A 117 37.34 13.25 -41.07
CA HIS A 117 38.25 14.04 -41.89
C HIS A 117 37.66 15.40 -42.29
N LYS A 118 36.38 15.43 -42.64
CA LYS A 118 35.66 16.66 -42.99
C LYS A 118 35.45 17.58 -41.79
N LEU A 119 35.14 17.04 -40.61
CA LEU A 119 34.98 17.84 -39.38
C LEU A 119 36.31 18.42 -38.88
N THR A 120 37.45 17.78 -39.12
CA THR A 120 38.77 18.30 -38.76
C THR A 120 39.13 19.58 -39.52
N SER A 121 38.62 19.75 -40.74
CA SER A 121 38.82 20.96 -41.55
C SER A 121 37.83 22.09 -41.25
N GLU A 122 36.80 21.85 -40.45
CA GLU A 122 35.72 22.79 -40.16
C GLU A 122 35.88 23.48 -38.79
N THR A 123 35.25 24.64 -38.61
CA THR A 123 35.21 25.29 -37.29
C THR A 123 34.15 24.64 -36.41
N LEU A 124 34.59 23.97 -35.34
CA LEU A 124 33.68 23.33 -34.38
C LEU A 124 32.93 24.36 -33.52
N PRO A 125 31.72 24.02 -33.03
CA PRO A 125 31.00 24.86 -32.08
C PRO A 125 31.80 25.09 -30.79
N SER A 126 31.62 26.25 -30.17
CA SER A 126 32.38 26.67 -28.98
C SER A 126 32.36 25.61 -27.86
N GLY A 127 33.56 25.21 -27.42
CA GLY A 127 33.75 24.23 -26.34
C GLY A 127 33.69 22.76 -26.76
N PHE A 128 33.39 22.44 -28.02
CA PHE A 128 33.44 21.07 -28.53
C PHE A 128 34.84 20.70 -29.03
N THR A 129 35.25 19.47 -28.73
CA THR A 129 36.46 18.82 -29.22
C THR A 129 36.06 17.58 -30.02
N LEU A 130 36.69 17.38 -31.17
CA LEU A 130 36.50 16.19 -31.99
C LEU A 130 37.45 15.10 -31.50
N LEU A 131 36.89 13.94 -31.16
CA LEU A 131 37.60 12.74 -30.78
C LEU A 131 37.33 11.63 -31.79
N GLN A 132 38.36 10.83 -32.05
CA GLN A 132 38.25 9.59 -32.80
C GLN A 132 38.77 8.51 -31.86
N LEU A 133 37.87 7.76 -31.19
CA LEU A 133 38.11 6.44 -30.56
C LEU A 133 36.97 6.09 -29.58
N PRO A 134 36.33 4.90 -29.64
CA PRO A 134 36.20 3.98 -30.78
C PRO A 134 35.21 4.49 -31.85
N LYS A 135 34.45 5.55 -31.53
CA LYS A 135 33.49 6.22 -32.42
C LYS A 135 33.94 7.64 -32.73
N VAL A 136 33.43 8.21 -33.82
CA VAL A 136 33.64 9.64 -34.12
C VAL A 136 32.75 10.44 -33.20
N SER A 137 33.36 11.24 -32.32
CA SER A 137 32.64 11.88 -31.21
C SER A 137 32.92 13.37 -31.13
N LEU A 138 31.87 14.19 -31.06
CA LEU A 138 31.96 15.61 -30.73
C LEU A 138 31.63 15.78 -29.25
N VAL A 139 32.60 16.23 -28.46
CA VAL A 139 32.52 16.22 -26.99
C VAL A 139 32.76 17.61 -26.41
N LYS A 140 31.86 18.09 -25.55
CA LYS A 140 32.03 19.34 -24.80
C LYS A 140 32.54 19.03 -23.39
N MET A 141 33.81 19.33 -23.14
CA MET A 141 34.44 19.12 -21.84
C MET A 141 34.30 20.36 -20.95
N VAL A 142 34.03 20.15 -19.66
CA VAL A 142 33.88 21.20 -18.66
C VAL A 142 34.73 20.86 -17.44
N SER A 143 35.44 21.85 -16.90
CA SER A 143 36.15 21.70 -15.63
C SER A 143 35.17 21.85 -14.47
N THR A 144 35.09 20.84 -13.62
CA THR A 144 34.29 20.81 -12.40
C THR A 144 35.19 20.76 -11.17
N GLU A 145 34.65 20.99 -9.98
CA GLU A 145 35.40 20.88 -8.71
C GLU A 145 36.02 19.49 -8.51
N ASN A 146 35.46 18.45 -9.13
CA ASN A 146 35.92 17.07 -9.06
C ASN A 146 36.84 16.66 -10.24
N GLY A 147 37.26 17.62 -11.09
CA GLY A 147 38.09 17.38 -12.27
C GLY A 147 37.38 17.64 -13.60
N MET A 148 37.97 17.17 -14.70
CA MET A 148 37.40 17.30 -16.05
C MET A 148 36.23 16.33 -16.23
N ASP A 149 35.08 16.86 -16.65
CA ASP A 149 33.88 16.08 -16.95
C ASP A 149 33.40 16.34 -18.38
N ILE A 150 32.78 15.34 -18.99
CA ILE A 150 32.16 15.45 -20.31
C ILE A 150 30.74 15.95 -20.10
N SER A 151 30.47 17.22 -20.42
CA SER A 151 29.14 17.80 -20.27
C SER A 151 28.15 17.34 -21.35
N LEU A 152 28.63 17.17 -22.59
CA LEU A 152 27.83 16.74 -23.74
C LEU A 152 28.70 15.88 -24.66
N SER A 153 28.12 14.83 -25.24
CA SER A 153 28.74 14.11 -26.36
C SER A 153 27.73 13.79 -27.45
N LEU A 154 28.18 13.90 -28.70
CA LEU A 154 27.52 13.36 -29.88
C LEU A 154 28.44 12.28 -30.42
N GLU A 155 28.02 11.02 -30.32
CA GLU A 155 28.78 9.86 -30.78
C GLU A 155 28.17 9.31 -32.06
N VAL A 156 28.99 9.07 -33.08
CA VAL A 156 28.57 8.58 -34.39
C VAL A 156 29.20 7.21 -34.67
N ASP A 157 28.35 6.22 -34.90
CA ASP A 157 28.71 4.86 -35.27
C ASP A 157 29.16 4.75 -36.74
N GLU A 158 29.81 3.64 -37.10
CA GLU A 158 30.32 3.38 -38.46
C GLU A 158 29.22 3.47 -39.53
N ASP A 159 27.99 3.07 -39.18
CA ASP A 159 26.84 3.09 -40.06
C ASP A 159 26.17 4.48 -40.16
N LEU A 160 26.79 5.52 -39.58
CA LEU A 160 26.30 6.89 -39.43
C LEU A 160 25.06 7.04 -38.54
N SER A 161 24.68 6.00 -37.80
CA SER A 161 23.76 6.19 -36.68
C SER A 161 24.49 6.93 -35.56
N PHE A 162 23.73 7.62 -34.72
CA PHE A 162 24.32 8.46 -33.68
C PHE A 162 23.58 8.32 -32.35
N GLN A 163 24.29 8.64 -31.28
CA GLN A 163 23.80 8.75 -29.92
C GLN A 163 24.22 10.09 -29.36
N MET A 164 23.38 10.66 -28.50
CA MET A 164 23.63 11.96 -27.88
C MET A 164 23.58 11.76 -26.38
N TYR A 165 24.52 12.35 -25.68
CA TYR A 165 24.60 12.30 -24.23
C TYR A 165 24.73 13.69 -23.65
N HIS A 166 24.11 13.89 -22.50
CA HIS A 166 24.43 14.99 -21.61
C HIS A 166 24.93 14.40 -20.30
N ARG A 167 26.19 14.67 -19.95
CA ARG A 167 26.96 13.95 -18.93
C ARG A 167 26.98 12.46 -19.20
N HIS A 168 26.19 11.69 -18.45
CA HIS A 168 26.11 10.24 -18.60
C HIS A 168 24.72 9.77 -19.06
N SER A 169 23.83 10.70 -19.39
CA SER A 169 22.43 10.42 -19.72
C SER A 169 22.22 10.44 -21.22
N LEU A 170 21.63 9.36 -21.76
CA LEU A 170 21.27 9.26 -23.17
C LEU A 170 20.07 10.16 -23.48
N LEU A 171 20.21 11.03 -24.48
CA LEU A 171 19.18 11.95 -24.94
C LEU A 171 18.31 11.32 -26.04
N GLU A 172 17.02 11.63 -26.06
CA GLU A 172 16.14 11.19 -27.15
C GLU A 172 16.46 11.90 -28.48
N LYS A 173 16.47 11.14 -29.57
CA LYS A 173 16.68 11.67 -30.95
C LYS A 173 15.58 12.63 -31.40
N SER A 174 14.41 12.59 -30.77
CA SER A 174 13.29 13.52 -31.00
C SER A 174 13.70 14.98 -30.75
N LEU A 175 14.66 15.22 -29.85
CA LEU A 175 15.12 16.57 -29.48
C LEU A 175 15.76 17.35 -30.63
N VAL A 176 16.40 16.64 -31.57
CA VAL A 176 17.15 17.22 -32.69
C VAL A 176 16.49 16.94 -34.04
N SER A 177 15.22 16.51 -34.04
CA SER A 177 14.51 16.19 -35.28
C SER A 177 14.42 17.37 -36.25
N HIS A 178 14.50 18.61 -35.74
CA HIS A 178 14.50 19.83 -36.54
C HIS A 178 15.86 20.16 -37.16
N CYS A 179 16.96 19.59 -36.64
CA CYS A 179 18.32 19.76 -37.16
C CYS A 179 18.65 18.78 -38.28
N MET A 180 17.74 17.85 -38.63
CA MET A 180 18.06 16.69 -39.46
C MET A 180 17.03 16.44 -40.56
N THR A 181 17.53 15.91 -41.68
CA THR A 181 16.68 15.41 -42.78
C THR A 181 16.10 14.02 -42.47
N SER A 182 16.79 13.23 -41.63
CA SER A 182 16.34 11.93 -41.14
C SER A 182 16.80 11.70 -39.71
N ILE A 183 15.88 11.32 -38.82
CA ILE A 183 16.15 11.15 -37.38
C ILE A 183 17.12 9.99 -37.09
N LYS A 184 17.33 9.08 -38.04
CA LYS A 184 18.10 7.84 -37.80
C LYS A 184 19.59 7.96 -38.03
N LYS A 185 20.03 8.73 -39.04
CA LYS A 185 21.42 8.76 -39.51
C LYS A 185 21.84 10.17 -39.89
N ILE A 186 23.09 10.51 -39.58
CA ILE A 186 23.74 11.76 -40.00
C ILE A 186 24.17 11.59 -41.46
N ARG A 187 23.77 12.51 -42.33
CA ARG A 187 24.04 12.45 -43.78
C ARG A 187 24.96 13.56 -44.27
N SER A 188 25.15 14.60 -43.47
CA SER A 188 26.01 15.73 -43.79
C SER A 188 26.79 16.24 -42.58
N ILE A 189 27.89 16.93 -42.86
CA ILE A 189 28.70 17.63 -41.84
C ILE A 189 27.83 18.65 -41.09
N THR A 190 27.00 19.39 -41.83
CA THR A 190 26.12 20.45 -41.31
C THR A 190 25.11 19.91 -40.30
N GLU A 191 24.59 18.70 -40.51
CA GLU A 191 23.71 18.04 -39.53
C GLU A 191 24.45 17.76 -38.21
N ALA A 192 25.70 17.26 -38.26
CA ALA A 192 26.49 17.01 -37.05
C ALA A 192 26.83 18.31 -36.29
N LEU A 193 27.22 19.36 -37.02
CA LEU A 193 27.54 20.68 -36.43
C LEU A 193 26.30 21.35 -35.83
N ASN A 194 25.15 21.28 -36.51
CA ASN A 194 23.90 21.82 -35.99
C ASN A 194 23.43 21.10 -34.73
N ILE A 195 23.57 19.77 -34.67
CA ILE A 195 23.28 18.99 -33.47
C ILE A 195 24.21 19.41 -32.33
N ALA A 196 25.51 19.47 -32.57
CA ALA A 196 26.49 19.88 -31.55
C ALA A 196 26.25 21.32 -31.06
N ALA A 197 25.95 22.26 -31.97
CA ALA A 197 25.62 23.64 -31.60
C ALA A 197 24.31 23.73 -30.79
N TYR A 198 23.28 22.99 -31.20
CA TYR A 198 22.01 22.94 -30.48
C TYR A 198 22.19 22.35 -29.07
N LEU A 199 22.90 21.23 -28.94
CA LEU A 199 23.25 20.63 -27.66
C LEU A 199 24.06 21.64 -26.82
N GLY A 200 25.04 22.30 -27.43
CA GLY A 200 25.89 23.29 -26.77
C GLY A 200 25.16 24.51 -26.22
N SER A 201 24.02 24.87 -26.83
CA SER A 201 23.14 25.98 -26.41
C SER A 201 22.20 25.63 -25.24
N ARG A 202 22.10 24.34 -24.87
CA ARG A 202 21.30 23.90 -23.73
C ARG A 202 22.19 23.83 -22.50
N ASP A 203 21.95 24.73 -21.55
CA ASP A 203 22.72 24.79 -20.31
C ASP A 203 22.32 23.69 -19.29
N GLN A 204 21.13 23.08 -19.44
CA GLN A 204 20.61 22.05 -18.51
C GLN A 204 19.78 20.98 -19.23
N LEU A 205 19.83 19.75 -18.70
CA LEU A 205 18.90 18.67 -19.05
C LEU A 205 17.46 19.03 -18.69
N PRO A 206 16.45 18.53 -19.42
CA PRO A 206 15.08 18.49 -18.91
C PRO A 206 15.04 17.71 -17.58
N ASP A 207 14.35 18.23 -16.56
CA ASP A 207 14.25 17.65 -15.21
C ASP A 207 13.94 16.14 -15.21
N LYS A 208 13.12 15.71 -16.17
CA LYS A 208 12.71 14.31 -16.34
C LYS A 208 13.88 13.39 -16.73
N GLU A 209 14.75 13.83 -17.64
CA GLU A 209 15.88 13.02 -18.10
C GLU A 209 16.94 12.91 -17.00
N MET A 210 17.19 14.00 -16.27
CA MET A 210 18.05 14.01 -15.08
C MET A 210 17.53 13.05 -14.00
N PHE A 211 16.22 13.03 -13.76
CA PHE A 211 15.63 12.12 -12.79
C PHE A 211 15.79 10.64 -13.18
N GLU A 212 15.56 10.32 -14.46
CA GLU A 212 15.72 8.96 -14.97
C GLU A 212 17.18 8.47 -14.85
N ASP A 213 18.17 9.36 -15.02
CA ASP A 213 19.58 9.04 -14.79
C ASP A 213 19.87 8.68 -13.34
N ILE A 214 19.42 9.52 -12.39
CA ILE A 214 19.60 9.27 -10.95
C ILE A 214 18.95 7.94 -10.57
N ARG A 215 17.73 7.70 -11.07
CA ARG A 215 17.00 6.44 -10.86
C ARG A 215 17.78 5.24 -11.39
N ALA A 216 18.30 5.32 -12.61
CA ALA A 216 19.07 4.24 -13.23
C ALA A 216 20.43 3.98 -12.56
N ARG A 217 21.07 5.01 -11.98
CA ARG A 217 22.27 4.84 -11.15
C ARG A 217 21.95 4.14 -9.84
N LEU A 218 20.86 4.55 -9.18
CA LEU A 218 20.41 3.91 -7.94
C LEU A 218 20.06 2.44 -8.17
N GLU A 219 19.37 2.12 -9.27
CA GLU A 219 19.07 0.74 -9.67
C GLU A 219 20.33 -0.09 -9.86
N ARG A 220 21.32 0.44 -10.59
CA ARG A 220 22.62 -0.23 -10.77
C ARG A 220 23.32 -0.47 -9.43
N TYR A 221 23.35 0.53 -8.56
CA TYR A 221 23.96 0.41 -7.23
C TYR A 221 23.28 -0.67 -6.38
N ILE A 222 21.94 -0.68 -6.32
CA ILE A 222 21.17 -1.69 -5.58
C ILE A 222 21.47 -3.10 -6.11
N ASN A 223 21.63 -3.26 -7.43
CA ASN A 223 21.86 -4.56 -8.06
C ASN A 223 23.32 -5.05 -7.98
N SER A 224 24.30 -4.15 -7.85
CA SER A 224 25.72 -4.50 -7.87
C SER A 224 26.36 -4.59 -6.49
N ALA A 225 25.81 -3.90 -5.48
CA ALA A 225 26.41 -3.79 -4.17
C ALA A 225 26.00 -4.98 -3.28
N GLU A 226 26.96 -5.54 -2.54
CA GLU A 226 26.67 -6.41 -1.39
C GLU A 226 26.16 -5.53 -0.23
N LEU A 227 24.85 -5.37 -0.16
CA LEU A 227 24.20 -4.54 0.85
C LEU A 227 23.71 -5.40 2.01
N GLU A 228 23.94 -4.91 3.23
CA GLU A 228 23.22 -5.40 4.41
C GLU A 228 21.70 -5.25 4.22
N GLU A 229 20.93 -6.18 4.77
CA GLU A 229 19.47 -6.26 4.60
C GLU A 229 18.73 -4.96 4.98
N VAL A 230 19.21 -4.28 6.03
CA VAL A 230 18.64 -3.01 6.50
C VAL A 230 18.85 -1.89 5.49
N HIS A 231 20.03 -1.83 4.85
CA HIS A 231 20.33 -0.84 3.83
C HIS A 231 19.55 -1.11 2.56
N TYR A 232 19.49 -2.38 2.13
CA TYR A 232 18.69 -2.79 0.99
C TYR A 232 17.22 -2.40 1.14
N SER A 233 16.63 -2.65 2.31
CA SER A 233 15.22 -2.33 2.58
C SER A 233 14.93 -0.82 2.46
N LYS A 234 15.81 0.03 3.01
CA LYS A 234 15.68 1.50 2.91
C LYS A 234 15.82 2.00 1.47
N LEU A 235 16.83 1.51 0.75
CA LEU A 235 17.09 1.92 -0.63
C LEU A 235 16.00 1.42 -1.59
N SER A 236 15.50 0.20 -1.37
CA SER A 236 14.38 -0.38 -2.13
C SER A 236 13.10 0.46 -1.98
N PHE A 237 12.79 0.92 -0.76
CA PHE A 237 11.68 1.84 -0.53
C PHE A 237 11.85 3.16 -1.30
N ILE A 238 13.04 3.79 -1.21
CA ILE A 238 13.34 5.04 -1.92
C ILE A 238 13.21 4.83 -3.44
N PHE A 239 13.78 3.74 -3.96
CA PHE A 239 13.72 3.39 -5.37
C PHE A 239 12.27 3.20 -5.85
N GLU A 240 11.42 2.55 -5.05
CA GLU A 240 10.00 2.43 -5.35
C GLU A 240 9.30 3.80 -5.36
N GLN A 241 9.58 4.68 -4.38
CA GLN A 241 9.04 6.04 -4.37
C GLN A 241 9.45 6.84 -5.62
N MET A 242 10.70 6.68 -6.07
CA MET A 242 11.18 7.28 -7.32
C MET A 242 10.43 6.74 -8.54
N ASN A 243 10.22 5.42 -8.63
CA ASN A 243 9.45 4.80 -9.72
C ASN A 243 7.99 5.28 -9.79
N LEU A 244 7.44 5.80 -8.69
CA LEU A 244 6.06 6.25 -8.59
C LEU A 244 5.88 7.77 -8.75
N LEU A 245 6.94 8.56 -8.55
CA LEU A 245 6.89 10.01 -8.44
C LEU A 245 6.19 10.68 -9.63
N PHE A 246 6.66 10.39 -10.85
CA PHE A 246 6.11 10.96 -12.09
C PHE A 246 4.99 10.14 -12.71
N LYS A 247 4.59 9.02 -12.09
CA LYS A 247 3.46 8.24 -12.60
C LYS A 247 2.15 8.90 -12.21
N PRO A 248 1.17 8.99 -13.14
CA PRO A 248 -0.16 9.45 -12.80
C PRO A 248 -0.78 8.52 -11.77
N ARG A 249 -1.65 9.05 -10.90
CA ARG A 249 -2.25 8.29 -9.78
C ARG A 249 -2.87 6.95 -10.21
N SER A 250 -3.49 6.89 -11.40
CA SER A 250 -4.08 5.66 -11.97
C SER A 250 -3.05 4.66 -12.54
N GLY A 251 -1.87 5.14 -12.92
CA GLY A 251 -0.77 4.35 -13.47
C GLY A 251 0.22 3.84 -12.43
N ARG A 252 0.06 4.24 -11.17
CA ARG A 252 0.89 3.74 -10.06
C ARG A 252 0.59 2.27 -9.79
N ARG A 253 1.66 1.49 -9.57
CA ARG A 253 1.61 0.06 -9.22
C ARG A 253 2.55 -0.12 -8.04
N TYR A 254 2.00 -0.55 -6.91
CA TYR A 254 2.72 -0.66 -5.65
C TYR A 254 3.19 -2.09 -5.44
N SER A 255 4.37 -2.26 -4.85
CA SER A 255 4.91 -3.55 -4.48
C SER A 255 4.12 -4.19 -3.34
N PRO A 256 4.12 -5.53 -3.21
CA PRO A 256 3.51 -6.20 -2.06
C PRO A 256 4.07 -5.73 -0.71
N GLY A 257 5.37 -5.42 -0.65
CA GLY A 257 6.03 -4.93 0.56
C GLY A 257 5.54 -3.55 0.99
N LEU A 258 5.43 -2.61 0.04
CA LEU A 258 4.87 -1.30 0.30
C LEU A 258 3.39 -1.38 0.69
N LEU A 259 2.60 -2.21 0.01
CA LEU A 259 1.19 -2.41 0.34
C LEU A 259 1.01 -2.97 1.75
N SER A 260 1.84 -3.94 2.14
CA SER A 260 1.81 -4.52 3.49
C SER A 260 2.14 -3.47 4.55
N SER A 261 3.18 -2.67 4.31
CA SER A 261 3.58 -1.57 5.21
C SER A 261 2.47 -0.52 5.34
N CYS A 262 1.87 -0.11 4.21
CA CYS A 262 0.77 0.85 4.19
C CYS A 262 -0.49 0.32 4.88
N LEU A 263 -0.81 -0.96 4.71
CA LEU A 263 -1.90 -1.62 5.44
C LEU A 263 -1.63 -1.61 6.95
N MET A 264 -0.40 -1.95 7.37
CA MET A 264 -0.02 -1.89 8.78
C MET A 264 -0.16 -0.47 9.35
N TRP A 265 0.37 0.54 8.66
CA TRP A 265 0.26 1.94 9.09
C TRP A 265 -1.21 2.39 9.21
N GLN A 266 -2.04 2.06 8.21
CA GLN A 266 -3.47 2.35 8.20
C GLN A 266 -4.20 1.65 9.35
N ASN A 267 -3.81 0.42 9.69
CA ASN A 267 -4.42 -0.36 10.78
C ASN A 267 -3.99 0.14 12.17
N ILE A 268 -2.75 0.63 12.31
CA ILE A 268 -2.24 1.19 13.57
C ILE A 268 -2.87 2.56 13.83
N ASN A 269 -2.88 3.45 12.83
CA ASN A 269 -3.47 4.78 12.95
C ASN A 269 -3.92 5.30 11.59
N SER A 270 -5.23 5.25 11.35
CA SER A 270 -5.86 5.72 10.12
C SER A 270 -5.67 7.22 9.90
N GLY A 271 -5.74 8.04 10.95
CA GLY A 271 -5.60 9.49 10.87
C GLY A 271 -4.18 9.91 10.46
N LEU A 272 -3.16 9.27 11.05
CA LEU A 272 -1.77 9.49 10.66
C LEU A 272 -1.53 9.08 9.20
N TYR A 273 -2.05 7.93 8.78
CA TYR A 273 -1.92 7.49 7.39
C TYR A 273 -2.58 8.46 6.42
N GLU A 274 -3.78 8.97 6.74
CA GLU A 274 -4.47 9.98 5.94
C GLU A 274 -3.68 11.29 5.85
N GLN A 275 -3.02 11.72 6.93
CA GLN A 275 -2.12 12.87 6.91
C GLN A 275 -0.90 12.62 6.00
N LEU A 276 -0.26 11.46 6.11
CA LEU A 276 0.87 11.10 5.24
C LEU A 276 0.45 11.05 3.76
N HIS A 277 -0.70 10.45 3.46
CA HIS A 277 -1.22 10.39 2.10
C HIS A 277 -1.63 11.78 1.57
N SER A 278 -2.28 12.62 2.39
CA SER A 278 -2.74 13.95 1.98
C SER A 278 -1.61 14.97 1.84
N SER A 279 -0.55 14.85 2.65
CA SER A 279 0.67 15.67 2.53
C SER A 279 1.36 15.52 1.18
N ASN A 280 1.09 14.40 0.48
CA ASN A 280 1.71 14.04 -0.80
C ASN A 280 3.25 13.98 -0.72
N ALA A 281 3.81 13.87 0.49
CA ALA A 281 5.24 13.68 0.73
C ALA A 281 5.74 12.30 0.23
N MET A 282 4.84 11.32 0.19
CA MET A 282 5.10 9.98 -0.32
C MET A 282 4.03 9.58 -1.35
N SER A 283 4.44 8.79 -2.34
CA SER A 283 3.54 8.17 -3.32
C SER A 283 2.88 6.92 -2.70
N LEU A 284 1.90 7.14 -1.83
CA LEU A 284 1.19 6.07 -1.12
C LEU A 284 -0.14 5.69 -1.79
N PRO A 285 -0.61 4.45 -1.63
CA PRO A 285 -1.95 4.05 -2.03
C PRO A 285 -3.03 4.78 -1.23
N SER A 286 -4.16 5.07 -1.88
CA SER A 286 -5.30 5.67 -1.17
C SER A 286 -5.87 4.72 -0.12
N PRO A 287 -6.45 5.23 0.98
CA PRO A 287 -7.15 4.39 1.97
C PRO A 287 -8.25 3.53 1.35
N ARG A 288 -8.91 4.02 0.29
CA ARG A 288 -9.91 3.26 -0.47
C ARG A 288 -9.30 2.05 -1.17
N TYR A 289 -8.13 2.21 -1.78
CA TYR A 289 -7.41 1.13 -2.43
C TYR A 289 -6.92 0.08 -1.42
N LEU A 290 -6.36 0.53 -0.28
CA LEU A 290 -5.99 -0.35 0.82
C LEU A 290 -7.18 -1.16 1.34
N ARG A 291 -8.32 -0.50 1.59
CA ARG A 291 -9.56 -1.18 1.96
C ARG A 291 -9.96 -2.21 0.92
N SER A 292 -9.89 -1.88 -0.37
CA SER A 292 -10.20 -2.82 -1.45
C SER A 292 -9.32 -4.06 -1.44
N ILE A 293 -8.03 -3.93 -1.14
CA ILE A 293 -7.08 -5.06 -1.05
C ILE A 293 -7.34 -5.90 0.19
N ALA A 294 -7.45 -5.27 1.36
CA ALA A 294 -7.73 -5.97 2.62
C ALA A 294 -9.02 -6.79 2.52
N CYS A 295 -9.99 -6.23 1.80
CA CYS A 295 -11.27 -6.84 1.50
C CYS A 295 -11.23 -8.08 0.59
N SER A 296 -10.12 -8.35 -0.10
CA SER A 296 -9.94 -9.60 -0.86
C SER A 296 -9.68 -10.78 0.07
N VAL A 297 -9.29 -10.53 1.32
CA VAL A 297 -9.19 -11.55 2.37
C VAL A 297 -10.59 -11.79 2.91
N THR A 298 -11.22 -12.88 2.49
CA THR A 298 -12.50 -13.31 3.05
C THR A 298 -12.28 -13.80 4.47
N VAL A 299 -12.72 -13.02 5.46
CA VAL A 299 -12.83 -13.48 6.85
C VAL A 299 -14.06 -14.37 6.94
N GLU A 300 -13.85 -15.67 6.89
CA GLU A 300 -14.91 -16.66 7.14
C GLU A 300 -15.02 -16.89 8.66
N ALA A 301 -16.26 -17.04 9.14
CA ALA A 301 -16.49 -17.38 10.53
C ALA A 301 -16.00 -18.80 10.85
N GLY A 302 -15.54 -19.00 12.08
CA GLY A 302 -15.01 -20.26 12.59
C GLY A 302 -13.57 -20.52 12.15
N LEU A 303 -13.29 -21.79 11.82
CA LEU A 303 -11.98 -22.27 11.41
C LEU A 303 -11.90 -22.37 9.88
N SER A 304 -11.41 -21.31 9.25
CA SER A 304 -11.32 -21.19 7.79
C SER A 304 -10.05 -21.81 7.20
N SER A 305 -10.09 -22.17 5.92
CA SER A 305 -8.91 -22.70 5.21
C SER A 305 -7.79 -21.66 5.04
N SER A 306 -8.13 -20.37 5.00
CA SER A 306 -7.15 -19.28 4.98
C SER A 306 -6.45 -19.14 6.34
N THR A 307 -7.19 -19.24 7.45
CA THR A 307 -6.60 -19.25 8.80
C THR A 307 -5.65 -20.44 8.99
N ILE A 308 -6.03 -21.63 8.52
CA ILE A 308 -5.17 -22.83 8.57
C ILE A 308 -3.85 -22.59 7.82
N ARG A 309 -3.93 -22.12 6.57
CA ARG A 309 -2.73 -21.81 5.76
C ARG A 309 -1.85 -20.74 6.40
N TYR A 310 -2.48 -19.74 7.00
CA TYR A 310 -1.78 -18.71 7.75
C TYR A 310 -1.02 -19.31 8.94
N LEU A 311 -1.68 -20.09 9.79
CA LEU A 311 -1.04 -20.75 10.94
C LEU A 311 0.09 -21.71 10.50
N GLN A 312 -0.09 -22.43 9.39
CA GLN A 312 0.95 -23.28 8.79
C GLN A 312 2.18 -22.48 8.33
N SER A 313 2.00 -21.25 7.87
CA SER A 313 3.13 -20.37 7.56
C SER A 313 3.79 -19.86 8.84
N ARG A 314 3.01 -19.49 9.86
CA ARG A 314 3.54 -18.96 11.12
C ARG A 314 4.35 -19.99 11.90
N ILE A 315 3.94 -21.26 11.89
CA ILE A 315 4.62 -22.31 12.67
C ILE A 315 6.03 -22.61 12.16
N GLN A 316 6.35 -22.29 10.90
CA GLN A 316 7.69 -22.48 10.32
C GLN A 316 8.74 -21.59 11.00
N ASP A 317 8.32 -20.43 11.52
CA ASP A 317 9.19 -19.49 12.22
C ASP A 317 9.35 -19.83 13.72
N LEU A 318 8.63 -20.83 14.23
CA LEU A 318 8.58 -21.16 15.66
C LEU A 318 9.54 -22.30 16.03
N CYS A 319 10.28 -22.11 17.12
CA CYS A 319 11.09 -23.19 17.68
C CYS A 319 10.23 -24.28 18.34
N THR A 320 10.79 -25.48 18.53
CA THR A 320 10.06 -26.65 19.10
C THR A 320 9.38 -26.34 20.44
N ARG A 321 10.01 -25.51 21.28
CA ARG A 321 9.42 -25.13 22.57
C ARG A 321 8.17 -24.26 22.38
N GLU A 322 8.18 -23.40 21.37
CA GLU A 322 7.09 -22.46 21.11
C GLU A 322 5.85 -23.12 20.51
N LYS A 323 6.03 -24.28 19.85
CA LYS A 323 4.93 -25.11 19.31
C LYS A 323 4.07 -25.79 20.39
N ASN A 324 4.54 -25.84 21.63
CA ASN A 324 3.72 -26.26 22.77
C ASN A 324 2.83 -25.09 23.20
N VAL A 325 1.52 -25.23 23.05
CA VAL A 325 0.55 -24.14 23.21
C VAL A 325 -0.53 -24.45 24.23
N THR A 326 -1.03 -23.40 24.89
CA THR A 326 -2.28 -23.42 25.64
C THR A 326 -3.39 -22.96 24.71
N LEU A 327 -4.46 -23.74 24.60
CA LEU A 327 -5.69 -23.33 23.91
C LEU A 327 -6.59 -22.57 24.89
N ILE A 328 -6.78 -21.29 24.65
CA ILE A 328 -7.61 -20.37 25.43
C ILE A 328 -8.95 -20.25 24.72
N ILE A 329 -10.03 -20.43 25.48
CA ILE A 329 -11.40 -20.33 24.98
C ILE A 329 -12.13 -19.27 25.80
N ASP A 330 -12.65 -18.25 25.13
CA ASP A 330 -13.37 -17.15 25.77
C ASP A 330 -14.55 -16.66 24.91
N GLU A 331 -15.48 -15.94 25.54
CA GLU A 331 -16.67 -15.37 24.88
C GLU A 331 -16.58 -13.85 24.82
N VAL A 332 -16.72 -13.30 23.60
CA VAL A 332 -16.84 -11.84 23.40
C VAL A 332 -18.29 -11.50 23.08
N TYR A 333 -18.93 -10.71 23.94
CA TYR A 333 -20.27 -10.21 23.67
C TYR A 333 -20.26 -9.23 22.49
N SER A 334 -21.12 -9.48 21.50
CA SER A 334 -21.34 -8.62 20.35
C SER A 334 -22.72 -7.96 20.43
N ALA A 335 -22.90 -6.86 19.71
CA ALA A 335 -24.22 -6.27 19.54
C ALA A 335 -25.10 -7.24 18.75
N GLN A 336 -26.29 -7.55 19.27
CA GLN A 336 -27.27 -8.41 18.60
C GLN A 336 -27.86 -7.69 17.40
N ARG A 337 -27.21 -7.81 16.24
CA ARG A 337 -27.68 -7.26 14.98
C ARG A 337 -27.21 -8.12 13.81
N ILE A 338 -28.00 -8.09 12.75
CA ILE A 338 -27.66 -8.71 11.48
C ILE A 338 -27.17 -7.59 10.55
N GLU A 339 -25.96 -7.75 10.01
CA GLU A 339 -25.39 -6.79 9.07
C GLU A 339 -25.34 -7.38 7.67
N PHE A 340 -25.79 -6.62 6.68
CA PHE A 340 -25.66 -7.01 5.28
C PHE A 340 -24.40 -6.38 4.69
N VAL A 341 -23.39 -7.21 4.45
CA VAL A 341 -22.09 -6.78 3.91
C VAL A 341 -21.80 -7.60 2.67
N ARG A 342 -21.69 -6.92 1.52
CA ARG A 342 -21.22 -7.51 0.25
C ARG A 342 -22.01 -8.74 -0.21
N GLY A 343 -23.33 -8.69 -0.09
CA GLY A 343 -24.17 -9.82 -0.49
C GLY A 343 -24.28 -10.93 0.56
N LYS A 344 -23.67 -10.78 1.73
CA LYS A 344 -23.75 -11.75 2.84
C LYS A 344 -24.37 -11.12 4.07
N PHE A 345 -25.20 -11.88 4.78
CA PHE A 345 -25.67 -11.54 6.11
C PHE A 345 -24.66 -12.04 7.15
N LEU A 346 -24.17 -11.14 7.99
CA LEU A 346 -23.29 -11.42 9.11
C LEU A 346 -24.07 -11.31 10.42
N GLY A 347 -23.66 -12.11 11.41
CA GLY A 347 -24.32 -12.14 12.71
C GLY A 347 -25.70 -12.80 12.71
N ASN A 348 -25.98 -13.65 11.72
CA ASN A 348 -27.22 -14.43 11.62
C ASN A 348 -26.90 -15.92 11.70
N GLU A 349 -27.49 -16.60 12.68
CA GLU A 349 -27.45 -18.05 12.82
C GLU A 349 -28.88 -18.53 13.04
N ASN A 350 -29.39 -19.41 12.17
CA ASN A 350 -30.77 -19.93 12.21
C ASN A 350 -31.85 -18.84 12.28
N ASN A 351 -31.70 -17.75 11.51
CA ASN A 351 -32.59 -16.57 11.53
C ASN A 351 -32.64 -15.82 12.87
N GLN A 352 -31.63 -15.99 13.72
CA GLN A 352 -31.48 -15.26 14.96
C GLN A 352 -30.17 -14.49 14.97
N ALA A 353 -30.21 -13.28 15.53
CA ALA A 353 -29.03 -12.47 15.70
C ALA A 353 -28.09 -13.10 16.74
N THR A 354 -26.85 -13.35 16.33
CA THR A 354 -25.82 -13.88 17.23
C THR A 354 -25.52 -12.87 18.35
N LYS A 355 -25.32 -13.35 19.57
CA LYS A 355 -25.09 -12.52 20.76
C LYS A 355 -23.63 -12.45 21.18
N THR A 356 -22.90 -13.51 20.89
CA THR A 356 -21.54 -13.71 21.37
C THR A 356 -20.69 -14.29 20.26
N VAL A 357 -19.40 -14.01 20.30
CA VAL A 357 -18.39 -14.63 19.45
C VAL A 357 -17.51 -15.47 20.36
N LEU A 358 -17.63 -16.79 20.22
CA LEU A 358 -16.75 -17.74 20.88
C LEU A 358 -15.39 -17.71 20.20
N THR A 359 -14.37 -17.40 20.97
CA THR A 359 -13.01 -17.18 20.49
C THR A 359 -12.11 -18.30 20.95
N PHE A 360 -11.38 -18.89 20.01
CA PHE A 360 -10.32 -19.86 20.27
C PHE A 360 -8.99 -19.22 19.93
N MET A 361 -8.11 -19.12 20.91
CA MET A 361 -6.79 -18.51 20.77
C MET A 361 -5.74 -19.50 21.26
N ILE A 362 -4.61 -19.58 20.57
CA ILE A 362 -3.44 -20.30 21.06
C ILE A 362 -2.44 -19.32 21.63
N LYS A 363 -1.84 -19.69 22.75
CA LYS A 363 -0.71 -18.99 23.33
C LYS A 363 0.40 -19.98 23.59
N SER A 364 1.60 -19.67 23.12
CA SER A 364 2.77 -20.50 23.38
C SER A 364 3.06 -20.57 24.88
N ALA A 365 3.27 -21.79 25.38
CA ALA A 365 3.78 -22.01 26.73
C ALA A 365 5.29 -21.75 26.79
N GLY A 366 5.98 -21.85 25.64
CA GLY A 366 7.43 -21.74 25.53
C GLY A 366 7.96 -20.35 25.20
N GLY A 367 7.11 -19.43 24.73
CA GLY A 367 7.53 -18.10 24.24
C GLY A 367 6.40 -17.07 24.25
N LYS A 368 6.56 -16.01 23.45
CA LYS A 368 5.59 -14.89 23.38
C LYS A 368 4.54 -15.06 22.28
N TYR A 369 4.69 -16.08 21.44
CA TYR A 369 3.78 -16.31 20.32
C TYR A 369 2.33 -16.51 20.79
N MET A 370 1.39 -15.83 20.15
CA MET A 370 -0.03 -15.95 20.37
C MET A 370 -0.79 -15.65 19.09
N ASP A 371 -1.89 -16.36 18.86
CA ASP A 371 -2.69 -16.17 17.65
C ASP A 371 -4.14 -16.64 17.81
N VAL A 372 -5.05 -16.06 17.01
CA VAL A 372 -6.46 -16.44 16.98
C VAL A 372 -6.66 -17.58 15.99
N VAL A 373 -7.21 -18.69 16.47
CA VAL A 373 -7.47 -19.90 15.67
C VAL A 373 -8.85 -19.87 15.04
N ALA A 374 -9.86 -19.46 15.81
CA ALA A 374 -11.23 -19.42 15.32
C ALA A 374 -12.07 -18.36 16.06
N LEU A 375 -12.98 -17.73 15.31
CA LEU A 375 -14.00 -16.83 15.83
C LEU A 375 -15.36 -17.36 15.39
N VAL A 376 -16.13 -17.91 16.33
CA VAL A 376 -17.40 -18.59 16.05
C VAL A 376 -18.54 -17.72 16.60
N PRO A 377 -19.29 -17.01 15.77
CA PRO A 377 -20.52 -16.35 16.19
C PRO A 377 -21.51 -17.40 16.70
N VAL A 378 -22.10 -17.17 17.86
CA VAL A 378 -23.09 -18.07 18.46
C VAL A 378 -24.28 -17.27 19.00
N VAL A 379 -25.48 -17.81 18.82
CA VAL A 379 -26.70 -17.28 19.45
C VAL A 379 -26.76 -17.66 20.93
N LYS A 380 -26.45 -18.93 21.21
CA LYS A 380 -26.45 -19.50 22.56
C LYS A 380 -25.31 -20.50 22.68
N LEU A 381 -24.39 -20.25 23.62
CA LEU A 381 -23.33 -21.21 23.89
C LEU A 381 -23.88 -22.40 24.70
N THR A 382 -23.59 -23.62 24.23
CA THR A 382 -23.82 -24.88 24.95
C THR A 382 -22.51 -25.65 25.07
N ALA A 383 -22.41 -26.53 26.08
CA ALA A 383 -21.21 -27.33 26.30
C ALA A 383 -20.96 -28.31 25.13
N GLU A 384 -22.02 -28.81 24.52
CA GLU A 384 -21.97 -29.65 23.32
C GLU A 384 -21.41 -28.91 22.10
N LEU A 385 -21.91 -27.69 21.83
CA LEU A 385 -21.38 -26.86 20.74
C LEU A 385 -19.89 -26.56 20.96
N LEU A 386 -19.52 -26.23 22.20
CA LEU A 386 -18.14 -26.00 22.58
C LEU A 386 -17.26 -27.23 22.34
N PHE A 387 -17.72 -28.42 22.75
CA PHE A 387 -17.01 -29.69 22.53
C PHE A 387 -16.82 -30.03 21.05
N ASN A 388 -17.84 -29.79 20.22
CA ASN A 388 -17.77 -30.02 18.78
C ASN A 388 -16.70 -29.12 18.12
N GLN A 389 -16.68 -27.83 18.48
CA GLN A 389 -15.69 -26.90 17.96
C GLN A 389 -14.27 -27.19 18.49
N TYR A 390 -14.15 -27.51 19.78
CA TYR A 390 -12.91 -27.95 20.40
C TYR A 390 -12.31 -29.16 19.67
N THR A 391 -13.11 -30.20 19.41
CA THR A 391 -12.64 -31.42 18.75
C THR A 391 -12.05 -31.13 17.37
N ARG A 392 -12.75 -30.30 16.58
CA ARG A 392 -12.26 -29.87 15.27
C ARG A 392 -10.95 -29.10 15.36
N ILE A 393 -10.85 -28.16 16.30
CA ILE A 393 -9.68 -27.30 16.48
C ILE A 393 -8.47 -28.11 16.97
N MET A 394 -8.64 -29.01 17.93
CA MET A 394 -7.57 -29.88 18.42
C MET A 394 -6.97 -30.72 17.30
N LYS A 395 -7.83 -31.30 16.45
CA LYS A 395 -7.39 -32.05 15.27
C LYS A 395 -6.57 -31.19 14.32
N THR A 396 -7.10 -30.02 13.96
CA THR A 396 -6.40 -29.12 13.02
C THR A 396 -5.07 -28.60 13.59
N LEU A 397 -5.01 -28.25 14.87
CA LEU A 397 -3.76 -27.82 15.50
C LEU A 397 -2.71 -28.93 15.49
N TRP A 398 -3.11 -30.16 15.78
CA TRP A 398 -2.23 -31.33 15.70
C TRP A 398 -1.69 -31.55 14.29
N GLU A 399 -2.56 -31.47 13.26
CA GLU A 399 -2.16 -31.62 11.84
C GLU A 399 -1.19 -30.51 11.38
N ILE A 400 -1.23 -29.33 12.01
CA ILE A 400 -0.34 -28.19 11.71
C ILE A 400 0.97 -28.26 12.54
N ASP A 401 1.17 -29.30 13.38
CA ASP A 401 2.34 -29.48 14.26
C ASP A 401 2.36 -28.57 15.52
N PHE A 402 1.19 -28.07 15.94
CA PHE A 402 1.03 -27.52 17.29
C PHE A 402 0.68 -28.63 18.28
N THR A 403 1.36 -28.66 19.42
CA THR A 403 1.02 -29.57 20.53
C THR A 403 0.28 -28.78 21.61
N VAL A 404 -1.01 -29.05 21.79
CA VAL A 404 -1.81 -28.41 22.85
C VAL A 404 -1.49 -29.10 24.18
N VAL A 405 -0.92 -28.36 25.14
CA VAL A 405 -0.51 -28.88 26.45
C VAL A 405 -1.46 -28.48 27.58
N ALA A 406 -2.29 -27.46 27.36
CA ALA A 406 -3.28 -27.02 28.32
C ALA A 406 -4.50 -26.39 27.64
N LEU A 407 -5.66 -26.49 28.30
CA LEU A 407 -6.87 -25.74 28.00
C LEU A 407 -7.09 -24.69 29.08
N SER A 408 -7.50 -23.49 28.69
CA SER A 408 -7.83 -22.42 29.63
C SER A 408 -9.20 -21.83 29.28
N VAL A 409 -10.12 -21.91 30.23
CA VAL A 409 -11.51 -21.40 30.11
C VAL A 409 -11.88 -20.59 31.35
N ASP A 410 -12.89 -19.74 31.25
CA ASP A 410 -13.44 -19.08 32.43
C ASP A 410 -14.24 -20.05 33.34
N ASN A 411 -14.66 -19.59 34.51
CA ASN A 411 -15.43 -20.41 35.46
C ASN A 411 -16.95 -20.36 35.21
N HIS A 412 -17.38 -20.19 33.95
CA HIS A 412 -18.79 -20.19 33.60
C HIS A 412 -19.39 -21.61 33.62
N THR A 413 -20.69 -21.73 33.89
CA THR A 413 -21.37 -23.03 34.00
C THR A 413 -21.27 -23.86 32.73
N VAL A 414 -21.28 -23.23 31.56
CA VAL A 414 -21.12 -23.94 30.29
C VAL A 414 -19.73 -24.56 30.16
N ASN A 415 -18.68 -23.80 30.49
CA ASN A 415 -17.29 -24.25 30.42
C ASN A 415 -16.99 -25.34 31.46
N ARG A 416 -17.55 -25.23 32.67
CA ARG A 416 -17.50 -26.31 33.67
C ARG A 416 -18.13 -27.59 33.16
N ARG A 417 -19.33 -27.51 32.57
CA ARG A 417 -20.01 -28.69 31.99
C ARG A 417 -19.23 -29.30 30.83
N PHE A 418 -18.62 -28.45 30.00
CA PHE A 418 -17.71 -28.90 28.94
C PHE A 418 -16.55 -29.72 29.53
N TYR A 419 -15.87 -29.24 30.57
CA TYR A 419 -14.83 -30.02 31.24
C TYR A 419 -15.39 -31.30 31.88
N THR A 420 -16.40 -31.21 32.72
CA THR A 420 -16.87 -32.37 33.49
C THR A 420 -17.53 -33.43 32.60
N GLN A 421 -18.55 -33.05 31.81
CA GLN A 421 -19.41 -34.00 31.11
C GLN A 421 -18.76 -34.51 29.82
N PHE A 422 -17.99 -33.68 29.12
CA PHE A 422 -17.46 -34.03 27.80
C PHE A 422 -15.98 -34.43 27.82
N LEU A 423 -15.18 -33.93 28.77
CA LEU A 423 -13.75 -34.25 28.83
C LEU A 423 -13.36 -35.20 29.97
N CYS A 424 -14.14 -35.23 31.07
CA CYS A 424 -13.71 -35.89 32.31
C CYS A 424 -14.70 -36.92 32.87
N GLU A 425 -15.59 -37.48 32.05
CA GLU A 425 -16.50 -38.57 32.45
C GLU A 425 -17.29 -38.24 33.75
N ASP A 426 -17.85 -37.03 33.81
CA ASP A 426 -18.59 -36.46 34.94
C ASP A 426 -17.80 -36.16 36.22
N ASN A 427 -16.50 -36.47 36.27
CA ASN A 427 -15.64 -36.16 37.42
C ASN A 427 -14.49 -35.23 37.02
N LEU A 428 -14.54 -33.95 37.42
CA LEU A 428 -13.53 -32.94 37.03
C LEU A 428 -12.10 -33.43 37.32
N GLN A 429 -11.32 -33.65 36.27
CA GLN A 429 -9.90 -33.99 36.36
C GLN A 429 -9.04 -32.74 36.19
N THR A 430 -7.79 -32.82 36.64
CA THR A 430 -6.78 -31.77 36.42
C THR A 430 -6.11 -31.88 35.04
N TRP A 431 -6.27 -33.00 34.34
CA TRP A 431 -5.76 -33.25 33.00
C TRP A 431 -6.54 -34.37 32.31
N ILE A 432 -6.40 -34.44 30.98
CA ILE A 432 -6.93 -35.50 30.12
C ILE A 432 -5.82 -36.00 29.16
N PRO A 433 -5.89 -37.24 28.64
CA PRO A 433 -4.99 -37.66 27.57
C PRO A 433 -5.20 -36.81 26.31
N HIS A 434 -4.14 -36.53 25.57
CA HIS A 434 -4.26 -35.76 24.33
C HIS A 434 -5.03 -36.58 23.27
N PRO A 435 -6.05 -36.01 22.59
CA PRO A 435 -6.94 -36.76 21.70
C PRO A 435 -6.27 -37.51 20.53
N HIS A 436 -5.08 -37.05 20.13
CA HIS A 436 -4.30 -37.62 19.02
C HIS A 436 -3.00 -38.33 19.46
N ASP A 437 -2.69 -38.31 20.76
CA ASP A 437 -1.50 -38.96 21.31
C ASP A 437 -1.70 -39.22 22.81
N SER A 438 -2.10 -40.45 23.15
CA SER A 438 -2.41 -40.82 24.53
C SER A 438 -1.21 -40.78 25.49
N SER A 439 0.03 -40.68 24.96
CA SER A 439 1.23 -40.50 25.79
C SER A 439 1.37 -39.08 26.33
N LYS A 440 0.70 -38.11 25.70
CA LYS A 440 0.72 -36.69 26.08
C LYS A 440 -0.50 -36.35 26.92
N ARG A 441 -0.35 -35.33 27.77
CA ARG A 441 -1.41 -34.81 28.64
C ARG A 441 -1.81 -33.40 28.21
N VAL A 442 -3.10 -33.11 28.37
CA VAL A 442 -3.66 -31.77 28.25
C VAL A 442 -4.16 -31.37 29.63
N HIS A 443 -3.55 -30.35 30.23
CA HIS A 443 -3.93 -29.83 31.55
C HIS A 443 -5.18 -28.94 31.46
N LEU A 444 -6.13 -29.14 32.36
CA LEU A 444 -7.39 -28.38 32.38
C LEU A 444 -7.28 -27.23 33.37
N LEU A 445 -7.22 -26.01 32.84
CA LEU A 445 -7.08 -24.78 33.63
C LEU A 445 -8.38 -23.98 33.61
N ILE A 446 -8.70 -23.38 34.75
CA ILE A 446 -9.74 -22.35 34.89
C ILE A 446 -9.03 -21.02 35.09
N ASP A 447 -9.47 -19.96 34.42
CA ASP A 447 -8.82 -18.65 34.52
C ASP A 447 -8.72 -18.18 35.98
N SER A 448 -7.46 -18.11 36.44
CA SER A 448 -7.11 -17.68 37.79
C SER A 448 -7.49 -16.22 38.05
N VAL A 449 -7.48 -15.36 37.03
CA VAL A 449 -7.90 -13.95 37.13
C VAL A 449 -9.38 -13.87 37.49
N HIS A 450 -10.22 -14.67 36.81
CA HIS A 450 -11.64 -14.77 37.14
C HIS A 450 -11.89 -15.37 38.51
N ASN A 451 -11.16 -16.42 38.89
CA ASN A 451 -11.27 -17.01 40.22
C ASN A 451 -10.87 -16.03 41.33
N PHE A 452 -9.80 -15.26 41.16
CA PHE A 452 -9.36 -14.25 42.12
C PHE A 452 -10.42 -13.14 42.31
N LYS A 453 -11.01 -12.65 41.21
CA LYS A 453 -12.16 -11.72 41.28
C LYS A 453 -13.37 -12.35 41.99
N ASN A 454 -13.64 -13.64 41.76
CA ASN A 454 -14.75 -14.34 42.40
C ASN A 454 -14.54 -14.48 43.91
N ILE A 455 -13.32 -14.78 44.36
CA ILE A 455 -12.98 -14.82 45.80
C ILE A 455 -13.29 -13.46 46.43
N TYR A 456 -12.80 -12.37 45.84
CA TYR A 456 -13.09 -11.01 46.29
C TYR A 456 -14.60 -10.71 46.34
N ASN A 457 -15.32 -10.97 45.25
CA ASN A 457 -16.76 -10.69 45.14
C ASN A 457 -17.59 -11.52 46.12
N CYS A 458 -17.21 -12.77 46.37
CA CYS A 458 -17.87 -13.64 47.34
C CYS A 458 -17.59 -13.19 48.77
N PHE A 459 -16.32 -12.88 49.09
CA PHE A 459 -15.93 -12.42 50.42
C PHE A 459 -16.65 -11.12 50.79
N GLN A 460 -16.73 -10.18 49.84
CA GLN A 460 -17.46 -8.93 50.03
C GLN A 460 -18.97 -9.13 50.25
N ARG A 461 -19.60 -10.09 49.55
CA ARG A 461 -21.06 -10.28 49.60
C ARG A 461 -21.51 -11.02 50.86
N LYS A 462 -20.73 -12.00 51.30
CA LYS A 462 -21.11 -12.89 52.41
C LYS A 462 -20.76 -12.33 53.78
N ASP A 463 -19.99 -11.25 53.82
CA ASP A 463 -19.39 -10.60 55.00
C ASP A 463 -18.46 -11.52 55.79
N TYR A 464 -18.81 -12.77 56.07
CA TYR A 464 -17.94 -13.80 56.61
C TYR A 464 -17.88 -15.01 55.67
N LEU A 465 -16.73 -15.70 55.68
CA LEU A 465 -16.57 -17.00 55.04
C LEU A 465 -16.24 -18.03 56.12
N GLU A 466 -16.57 -19.29 55.89
CA GLU A 466 -16.04 -20.40 56.67
C GLU A 466 -15.12 -21.18 55.73
N CYS A 467 -13.83 -21.14 56.01
CA CYS A 467 -12.83 -21.85 55.23
C CYS A 467 -12.03 -22.82 56.12
N PRO A 468 -11.64 -23.99 55.60
CA PRO A 468 -10.74 -24.88 56.33
C PRO A 468 -9.49 -24.11 56.77
N ASN A 469 -8.95 -24.44 57.92
CA ASN A 469 -7.69 -23.84 58.33
C ASN A 469 -6.56 -24.40 57.46
N ILE A 470 -6.09 -23.56 56.55
CA ILE A 470 -5.18 -23.96 55.46
C ILE A 470 -3.75 -24.17 56.00
N PHE A 471 -3.42 -23.52 57.11
CA PHE A 471 -2.11 -23.63 57.75
C PHE A 471 -2.06 -24.76 58.78
N PHE A 472 -3.20 -25.09 59.39
CA PHE A 472 -3.31 -26.11 60.43
C PHE A 472 -4.54 -27.00 60.17
N PRO A 473 -4.39 -28.13 59.44
CA PRO A 473 -5.51 -28.98 59.02
C PRO A 473 -6.39 -29.50 60.17
N ASP A 474 -5.79 -29.69 61.35
CA ASP A 474 -6.48 -30.19 62.57
C ASP A 474 -7.10 -29.05 63.42
N SER A 475 -6.95 -27.80 62.99
CA SER A 475 -7.50 -26.63 63.70
C SER A 475 -8.91 -26.30 63.22
N PRO A 476 -9.71 -25.60 64.05
CA PRO A 476 -11.04 -25.14 63.65
C PRO A 476 -10.99 -24.30 62.36
N PRO A 477 -12.04 -24.34 61.54
CA PRO A 477 -12.15 -23.51 60.33
C PRO A 477 -11.92 -22.03 60.64
N LEU A 478 -11.22 -21.34 59.75
CA LEU A 478 -11.05 -19.90 59.81
C LEU A 478 -12.39 -19.23 59.47
N ARG A 479 -12.69 -18.12 60.15
CA ARG A 479 -13.88 -17.30 59.93
C ARG A 479 -13.50 -15.87 59.53
N PRO A 480 -12.82 -15.67 58.39
CA PRO A 480 -12.45 -14.35 57.93
C PRO A 480 -13.68 -13.49 57.69
N ASN A 481 -13.60 -12.22 58.05
CA ASN A 481 -14.71 -11.28 57.97
C ASN A 481 -14.30 -10.00 57.22
N PHE A 482 -15.00 -9.70 56.13
CA PHE A 482 -14.76 -8.52 55.30
C PHE A 482 -15.02 -7.21 56.04
N ALA A 483 -15.85 -7.23 57.10
CA ALA A 483 -16.06 -6.09 57.97
C ALA A 483 -14.76 -5.63 58.65
N HIS A 484 -13.82 -6.54 58.96
CA HIS A 484 -12.51 -6.17 59.50
C HIS A 484 -11.72 -5.29 58.53
N ILE A 485 -11.81 -5.55 57.22
CA ILE A 485 -11.15 -4.72 56.19
C ILE A 485 -11.81 -3.33 56.12
N ARG A 486 -13.15 -3.26 56.22
CA ARG A 486 -13.86 -1.98 56.30
C ARG A 486 -13.45 -1.19 57.54
N GLU A 487 -13.26 -1.88 58.66
CA GLU A 487 -12.86 -1.29 59.93
C GLU A 487 -11.42 -0.77 59.90
N VAL A 488 -10.48 -1.51 59.32
CA VAL A 488 -9.10 -1.02 59.07
C VAL A 488 -9.15 0.30 58.27
N HIS A 489 -9.90 0.35 57.17
CA HIS A 489 -10.04 1.58 56.40
C HIS A 489 -10.65 2.73 57.22
N LYS A 490 -11.61 2.43 58.12
CA LYS A 490 -12.21 3.43 59.01
C LYS A 490 -11.22 3.96 60.04
N ILE A 491 -10.44 3.07 60.68
CA ILE A 491 -9.38 3.44 61.64
C ILE A 491 -8.38 4.38 60.96
N GLU A 492 -7.92 4.03 59.77
CA GLU A 492 -6.89 4.79 59.05
C GLU A 492 -7.44 6.00 58.28
N SER A 493 -8.76 6.22 58.27
CA SER A 493 -9.39 7.26 57.44
C SER A 493 -8.91 8.67 57.77
N THR A 494 -8.61 8.93 59.06
CA THR A 494 -8.13 10.22 59.57
C THR A 494 -6.60 10.35 59.54
N PHE A 495 -5.88 9.28 59.21
CA PHE A 495 -4.42 9.29 59.21
C PHE A 495 -3.88 9.89 57.91
N LYS A 496 -2.83 10.71 58.04
CA LYS A 496 -2.09 11.28 56.89
C LYS A 496 -1.30 10.22 56.13
N VAL A 497 -0.79 9.21 56.83
CA VAL A 497 -0.08 8.06 56.27
C VAL A 497 -0.79 6.80 56.75
N ARG A 498 -1.17 5.94 55.80
CA ARG A 498 -1.97 4.73 56.04
C ARG A 498 -1.13 3.50 55.81
N LEU A 499 -1.25 2.47 56.66
CA LEU A 499 -0.59 1.18 56.39
C LEU A 499 -1.27 0.52 55.19
N ALA A 500 -2.61 0.45 55.21
CA ALA A 500 -3.42 -0.08 54.13
C ALA A 500 -3.68 0.96 53.02
N HIS A 501 -2.63 1.62 52.53
CA HIS A 501 -2.71 2.73 51.57
C HIS A 501 -3.43 2.42 50.24
N LYS A 502 -3.55 1.14 49.84
CA LYS A 502 -4.29 0.73 48.63
C LYS A 502 -5.79 0.54 48.88
N LEU A 503 -6.24 0.50 50.13
CA LEU A 503 -7.66 0.45 50.45
C LEU A 503 -8.29 1.82 50.21
N SER A 504 -9.28 1.83 49.33
CA SER A 504 -10.14 3.00 49.07
C SER A 504 -11.61 2.60 49.24
N LEU A 505 -12.49 3.60 49.36
CA LEU A 505 -13.94 3.35 49.40
C LEU A 505 -14.43 2.53 48.20
N LYS A 506 -13.79 2.70 47.03
CA LYS A 506 -14.09 1.95 45.80
C LYS A 506 -13.73 0.46 45.91
N VAL A 507 -12.68 0.12 46.66
CA VAL A 507 -12.30 -1.27 46.95
C VAL A 507 -13.30 -1.92 47.91
N LEU A 508 -13.89 -1.14 48.82
CA LEU A 508 -14.86 -1.66 49.79
C LEU A 508 -16.29 -1.71 49.25
N ASN A 509 -16.61 -0.87 48.28
CA ASN A 509 -17.96 -0.70 47.72
C ASN A 509 -17.88 -0.43 46.18
N PRO A 510 -17.47 -1.41 45.36
CA PRO A 510 -17.45 -1.29 43.92
C PRO A 510 -18.89 -1.36 43.36
N THR A 511 -19.14 -0.56 42.35
CA THR A 511 -20.30 -0.72 41.47
C THR A 511 -20.24 -2.05 40.72
N SER A 512 -21.36 -2.46 40.12
CA SER A 512 -21.44 -3.71 39.34
C SER A 512 -20.40 -3.79 38.21
N ILE A 513 -20.10 -2.66 37.56
CA ILE A 513 -19.08 -2.59 36.49
C ILE A 513 -17.69 -2.77 37.09
N GLU A 514 -17.42 -2.12 38.21
CA GLU A 514 -16.10 -2.13 38.87
C GLU A 514 -15.72 -3.49 39.43
N LYS A 515 -16.67 -4.37 39.76
CA LYS A 515 -16.41 -5.76 40.21
C LYS A 515 -15.66 -6.61 39.19
N THR A 516 -15.66 -6.20 37.93
CA THR A 516 -14.88 -6.86 36.88
C THR A 516 -13.39 -6.47 36.88
N ASN A 517 -13.02 -5.41 37.63
CA ASN A 517 -11.67 -4.90 37.71
C ASN A 517 -10.83 -5.67 38.72
N VAL A 518 -9.88 -6.45 38.23
CA VAL A 518 -8.95 -7.25 39.05
C VAL A 518 -8.13 -6.40 40.04
N LYS A 519 -7.89 -5.10 39.74
CA LYS A 519 -7.13 -4.21 40.62
C LYS A 519 -7.80 -3.99 41.98
N LEU A 520 -9.13 -4.12 42.06
CA LEU A 520 -9.84 -3.97 43.34
C LEU A 520 -9.69 -5.22 44.22
N ALA A 521 -9.74 -6.41 43.61
CA ALA A 521 -9.40 -7.65 44.29
C ALA A 521 -7.94 -7.62 44.77
N ASP A 522 -7.02 -7.18 43.90
CA ASP A 522 -5.60 -7.02 44.24
C ASP A 522 -5.40 -6.08 45.43
N ALA A 523 -6.02 -4.90 45.43
CA ALA A 523 -5.92 -3.96 46.54
C ALA A 523 -6.46 -4.52 47.87
N THR A 524 -7.52 -5.33 47.82
CA THR A 524 -8.10 -5.98 49.01
C THR A 524 -7.13 -6.96 49.64
N PHE A 525 -6.51 -7.82 48.83
CA PHE A 525 -5.58 -8.85 49.29
C PHE A 525 -4.12 -8.39 49.25
N HIS A 526 -3.86 -7.09 49.14
CA HIS A 526 -2.50 -6.55 49.04
C HIS A 526 -1.74 -6.74 50.35
N GLU A 527 -0.42 -6.90 50.26
CA GLU A 527 0.50 -7.09 51.37
C GLU A 527 0.35 -5.97 52.41
N SER A 528 0.06 -4.75 51.98
CA SER A 528 -0.17 -3.62 52.88
C SER A 528 -1.48 -3.72 53.66
N THR A 529 -2.55 -4.26 53.05
CA THR A 529 -3.81 -4.55 53.75
C THR A 529 -3.65 -5.68 54.75
N ILE A 530 -2.94 -6.75 54.35
CA ILE A 530 -2.60 -7.88 55.22
C ILE A 530 -1.76 -7.38 56.41
N GLY A 531 -0.74 -6.57 56.15
CA GLY A 531 0.10 -5.98 57.18
C GLY A 531 -0.67 -5.11 58.17
N ALA A 532 -1.63 -4.31 57.68
CA ALA A 532 -2.50 -3.53 58.55
C ALA A 532 -3.40 -4.42 59.43
N LEU A 533 -4.01 -5.47 58.88
CA LEU A 533 -4.80 -6.44 59.66
C LEU A 533 -3.96 -7.11 60.75
N LYS A 534 -2.73 -7.53 60.44
CA LYS A 534 -1.77 -8.10 61.42
C LYS A 534 -1.31 -7.08 62.46
N PHE A 535 -1.22 -5.80 62.09
CA PHE A 535 -0.84 -4.74 63.02
C PHE A 535 -1.95 -4.49 64.04
N TYR A 536 -3.18 -4.28 63.58
CA TYR A 536 -4.33 -4.03 64.46
C TYR A 536 -4.83 -5.29 65.18
N SER A 537 -4.43 -6.50 64.76
CA SER A 537 -4.82 -7.72 65.46
C SER A 537 -4.25 -7.84 66.87
N LYS A 538 -3.19 -7.08 67.19
CA LYS A 538 -2.65 -6.97 68.55
C LYS A 538 -3.71 -6.47 69.56
N ASP A 539 -4.53 -5.50 69.13
CA ASP A 539 -5.62 -4.95 69.92
C ASP A 539 -6.97 -5.59 69.58
N LYS A 540 -7.11 -6.14 68.37
CA LYS A 540 -8.34 -6.80 67.86
C LYS A 540 -8.03 -8.21 67.34
N PRO A 541 -7.90 -9.21 68.23
CA PRO A 541 -7.47 -10.57 67.85
C PRO A 541 -8.26 -11.20 66.70
N ALA A 542 -9.56 -10.89 66.57
CA ALA A 542 -10.42 -11.35 65.47
C ALA A 542 -9.93 -10.98 64.05
N PHE A 543 -9.07 -9.95 63.92
CA PHE A 543 -8.51 -9.56 62.62
C PHE A 543 -7.48 -10.56 62.11
N LEU A 544 -6.88 -11.38 63.00
CA LEU A 544 -5.81 -12.30 62.65
C LEU A 544 -6.27 -13.35 61.63
N GLU A 545 -7.43 -13.99 61.86
CA GLU A 545 -7.98 -14.98 60.92
C GLU A 545 -8.25 -14.38 59.53
N THR A 546 -8.65 -13.11 59.48
CA THR A 546 -8.85 -12.39 58.21
C THR A 546 -7.55 -12.09 57.51
N ALA A 547 -6.49 -11.77 58.26
CA ALA A 547 -5.16 -11.56 57.73
C ALA A 547 -4.59 -12.86 57.15
N GLU A 548 -4.73 -13.98 57.86
CA GLU A 548 -4.26 -15.31 57.42
C GLU A 548 -4.97 -15.76 56.13
N PHE A 549 -6.29 -15.59 56.06
CA PHE A 549 -7.03 -15.86 54.83
C PHE A 549 -6.57 -14.97 53.67
N ALA A 550 -6.41 -13.66 53.89
CA ALA A 550 -5.97 -12.74 52.86
C ALA A 550 -4.54 -13.05 52.37
N GLU A 551 -3.65 -13.47 53.28
CA GLU A 551 -2.30 -13.91 52.98
C GLU A 551 -2.29 -15.19 52.14
N PHE A 552 -3.12 -16.18 52.48
CA PHE A 552 -3.30 -17.36 51.64
C PHE A 552 -3.73 -17.00 50.22
N VAL A 553 -4.75 -16.15 50.08
CA VAL A 553 -5.25 -15.73 48.76
C VAL A 553 -4.16 -14.97 47.98
N ARG A 554 -3.38 -14.11 48.65
CA ARG A 554 -2.25 -13.40 48.05
C ARG A 554 -1.17 -14.37 47.58
N ASN A 555 -0.79 -15.33 48.39
CA ASN A 555 0.21 -16.34 48.04
C ASN A 555 -0.25 -17.17 46.83
N TYR A 556 -1.51 -17.63 46.83
CA TYR A 556 -2.10 -18.29 45.68
C TYR A 556 -2.01 -17.43 44.42
N TRP A 557 -2.43 -16.15 44.49
CA TRP A 557 -2.40 -15.23 43.36
C TRP A 557 -0.98 -15.01 42.83
N ASN A 558 0.00 -14.86 43.72
CA ASN A 558 1.39 -14.67 43.36
C ASN A 558 1.95 -15.90 42.62
N VAL A 559 1.55 -17.12 42.99
CA VAL A 559 1.96 -18.36 42.30
C VAL A 559 1.36 -18.48 40.91
N VAL A 560 0.07 -18.17 40.74
CA VAL A 560 -0.64 -18.36 39.46
C VAL A 560 -0.49 -17.20 38.48
N ASN A 561 0.08 -16.07 38.92
CA ASN A 561 0.27 -14.86 38.13
C ASN A 561 1.75 -14.42 38.08
N ILE A 562 2.69 -15.37 38.19
CA ILE A 562 4.11 -15.09 38.03
C ILE A 562 4.36 -14.54 36.62
N LYS A 563 5.09 -13.42 36.55
CA LYS A 563 5.61 -12.87 35.32
C LYS A 563 7.12 -12.87 35.40
N THR A 564 7.79 -13.54 34.48
CA THR A 564 9.22 -13.32 34.27
C THR A 564 9.36 -11.93 33.64
N PRO A 565 10.07 -10.97 34.26
CA PRO A 565 10.39 -9.70 33.62
C PRO A 565 11.06 -9.99 32.29
N GLN A 566 10.62 -9.30 31.24
CA GLN A 566 11.22 -9.40 29.91
C GLN A 566 12.49 -8.56 29.82
#